data_AF-A0A191T6B7-F1
#
_entry.id   AF-A0A191T6B7-F1
#
_cell.length_a   1.000
_cell.length_b   1.000
_cell.length_c   1.000
_cell.angle_alpha   90.00
_cell.angle_beta   90.00
_cell.angle_gamma   90.00
#
_symmetry.space_group_name_H-M   'P 1'
#
loop_
_entity.id
_entity.type
_entity.pdbx_description
1 polymer ?
#
loop_
_entity_poly.entity_id
_entity_poly.type
_entity_poly.pdbx_seq_one_letter_code
_entity_poly.pdbx_strand_id
1 'polypeptide(L)' 'MSLPSILVPFVGLVFPALAITTLFLFIERDEIV' A
#
# COMPACT_ATOMS: atom_id res chain seq x y z
N MET A 1 -23.73 -7.47 -3.25
CA MET A 1 -22.64 -6.60 -2.72
C MET A 1 -22.53 -5.40 -3.62
N SER A 2 -22.36 -4.19 -3.07
CA SER A 2 -22.19 -2.98 -3.88
C SER A 2 -20.70 -2.79 -4.19
N LEU A 3 -20.38 -2.25 -5.36
CA LEU A 3 -19.00 -2.00 -5.77
C LEU A 3 -18.21 -1.15 -4.74
N PRO A 4 -18.80 -0.11 -4.11
CA PRO A 4 -18.12 0.66 -3.06
C PRO A 4 -17.71 -0.17 -1.84
N SER A 5 -18.50 -1.17 -1.42
CA SER A 5 -18.16 -1.96 -0.22
C SER A 5 -16.90 -2.81 -0.39
N ILE A 6 -16.46 -3.04 -1.62
CA ILE A 6 -15.23 -3.77 -1.95
C ILE A 6 -14.08 -2.78 -2.22
N LEU A 7 -14.34 -1.73 -3.00
CA LEU A 7 -13.29 -0.79 -3.40
C LEU A 7 -12.84 0.12 -2.26
N VAL A 8 -13.74 0.57 -1.38
CA VAL A 8 -13.41 1.45 -0.25
C VAL A 8 -12.35 0.83 0.69
N PRO A 9 -12.52 -0.40 1.21
CA PRO A 9 -11.48 -1.03 2.03
C PRO A 9 -10.23 -1.38 1.21
N PHE A 10 -10.38 -1.71 -0.08
CA PHE A 10 -9.24 -2.05 -0.93
C PHE A 10 -8.33 -0.83 -1.17
N VAL A 11 -8.88 0.33 -1.53
CA VAL A 11 -8.11 1.56 -1.76
C VAL A 11 -7.75 2.32 -0.48
N GLY A 12 -8.52 2.15 0.59
CA GLY A 12 -8.31 2.84 1.87
C GLY A 12 -7.42 2.09 2.87
N LEU A 13 -7.28 0.76 2.72
CA LEU A 13 -6.52 -0.07 3.66
C LEU A 13 -5.48 -0.94 2.96
N VAL A 14 -5.90 -1.77 2.00
CA VAL A 14 -5.01 -2.77 1.36
C VAL A 14 -3.96 -2.10 0.49
N PHE A 15 -4.39 -1.26 -0.45
CA PHE A 15 -3.49 -0.55 -1.36
C PHE A 15 -2.52 0.38 -0.60
N PRO A 16 -2.96 1.19 0.39
CA PRO A 16 -2.06 2.01 1.18
C PRO A 16 -1.05 1.20 1.99
N ALA A 17 -1.46 0.09 2.62
CA ALA A 17 -0.53 -0.78 3.35
C ALA A 17 0.55 -1.33 2.42
N LEU A 18 0.16 -1.83 1.24
CA LEU A 18 1.11 -2.33 0.24
C LEU A 18 2.03 -1.22 -0.27
N ALA A 19 1.49 -0.04 -0.57
CA ALA A 19 2.26 1.10 -1.07
C ALA A 19 3.30 1.56 -0.03
N ILE A 20 2.90 1.75 1.22
CA ILE A 20 3.80 2.20 2.29
C ILE A 20 4.91 1.17 2.52
N THR A 21 4.58 -0.12 2.66
CA THR A 21 5.59 -1.16 2.85
C THR A 21 6.54 -1.27 1.66
N THR A 22 6.02 -1.21 0.44
CA THR A 22 6.85 -1.31 -0.77
C THR A 22 7.77 -0.10 -0.91
N LEU A 23 7.24 1.11 -0.69
CA LEU A 23 8.04 2.34 -0.75
C LEU A 23 9.07 2.39 0.36
N PHE A 24 8.73 1.96 1.58
CA PHE A 24 9.68 1.84 2.69
C PHE A 24 10.83 0.90 2.33
N LEU A 25 10.51 -0.29 1.81
CA LEU A 25 11.55 -1.20 1.34
C LEU A 25 12.34 -0.62 0.17
N PHE A 26 11.73 0.13 -0.74
CA PHE A 26 12.45 0.74 -1.86
C PHE A 26 13.49 1.78 -1.39
N ILE A 27 13.12 2.70 -0.50
CA ILE A 27 14.03 3.73 0.02
C ILE A 27 15.16 3.15 0.88
N GLU A 28 14.86 2.16 1.73
CA GLU A 28 15.86 1.49 2.57
C GLU A 28 16.88 0.69 1.76
N ARG A 29 16.57 0.32 0.51
CA ARG A 29 17.50 -0.40 -0.37
C ARG A 29 18.55 0.53 -0.99
N ASP A 30 18.22 1.81 -1.15
CA ASP A 30 19.14 2.84 -1.67
C ASP A 30 20.00 3.47 -0.55
N GLU A 31 19.61 3.31 0.73
CA GLU A 31 20.38 3.77 1.91
C GLU A 31 21.35 2.72 2.50
N ILE A 32 21.54 1.56 1.85
CA ILE A 32 22.60 0.61 2.25
C ILE A 32 23.94 1.12 1.68
N VAL A 33 24.56 2.09 2.38
CA VAL A 33 25.95 2.54 2.19
C VAL A 33 26.79 2.17 3.41
#